data_AF-A0A1G8FRV6-F1
#
_entry.id   AF-A0A1G8FRV6-F1
#
_cell.length_a   1.000
_cell.length_b   1.000
_cell.length_c   1.000
_cell.angle_alpha   90.00
_cell.angle_beta   90.00
_cell.angle_gamma   90.00
#
_symmetry.space_group_name_H-M   'P 1'
#
loop_
_entity.id
_entity.type
_entity.pdbx_description
1 polymer ?
#
loop_
_entity_poly.entity_id
_entity_poly.type
_entity_poly.pdbx_seq_one_letter_code
_entity_poly.pdbx_strand_id
1 'polypeptide(L)' 'MEPTSIFMGRHFQERYDEEPQVAMVMPLLEGLDGVEKMSKSKKNYIGIDESPNEMYGKAMSIPDETQNKSKSL' A
#
# COMPACT_ATOMS: atom_id res chain seq x y z
N MET A 1 6.19 7.23 -3.67
CA MET A 1 7.30 6.24 -3.77
C MET A 1 7.50 6.02 -5.24
N GLU A 2 8.63 6.46 -5.80
CA GLU A 2 8.94 6.21 -7.20
C GLU A 2 9.13 4.70 -7.42
N PRO A 3 8.63 4.10 -8.52
CA PRO A 3 8.69 2.65 -8.75
C PRO A 3 10.08 2.17 -9.18
N THR A 4 11.13 2.72 -8.57
CA THR A 4 12.54 2.51 -8.90
C THR A 4 12.95 1.04 -8.81
N SER A 5 12.36 0.25 -7.91
CA SER A 5 12.67 -1.20 -7.83
C SER A 5 12.16 -1.97 -9.05
N ILE A 6 11.04 -1.55 -9.64
CA ILE A 6 10.45 -2.20 -10.81
C ILE A 6 11.24 -1.83 -12.07
N PHE A 7 11.62 -0.55 -12.21
CA PHE A 7 12.49 -0.12 -13.31
C PHE A 7 13.86 -0.79 -13.27
N MET A 8 14.43 -0.98 -12.07
CA MET A 8 15.70 -1.70 -11.93
C MET A 8 15.58 -3.18 -12.27
N GLY A 9 14.47 -3.83 -11.92
CA GLY A 9 14.18 -5.21 -12.32
C GLY A 9 14.07 -5.37 -13.84
N ARG A 10 13.41 -4.41 -14.51
CA ARG A 10 13.28 -4.38 -15.98
C ARG A 10 14.63 -4.25 -16.69
N HIS A 11 15.50 -3.36 -16.22
CA HIS A 11 16.85 -3.24 -16.79
C HIS A 11 17.70 -4.50 -16.61
N PHE A 12 17.46 -5.25 -15.54
CA PHE A 12 18.08 -6.56 -15.36
C PHE A 12 17.54 -7.55 -16.41
N GLN A 13 16.23 -7.68 -16.56
CA GLN A 13 15.62 -8.60 -17.54
C GLN A 13 16.10 -8.33 -18.97
N GLU A 14 16.19 -7.07 -19.37
CA GLU A 14 16.75 -6.64 -20.67
C GLU A 14 18.21 -7.09 -20.87
N ARG A 15 19.01 -7.16 -19.80
CA ARG A 15 20.42 -7.58 -19.87
C ARG A 15 20.59 -9.10 -19.97
N TYR A 16 19.58 -9.86 -19.56
CA TYR A 16 19.55 -11.32 -19.62
C TYR A 16 18.75 -11.86 -20.82
N ASP A 17 18.39 -11.00 -21.78
CA ASP A 17 17.59 -11.36 -22.97
C ASP A 17 16.21 -11.97 -22.65
N GLU A 18 15.68 -11.66 -21.47
CA GLU A 18 14.36 -12.10 -20.99
C GLU A 18 13.30 -11.03 -21.30
N GLU A 19 12.04 -11.44 -21.49
CA GLU A 19 10.95 -10.49 -21.71
C GLU A 19 10.78 -9.55 -20.50
N PRO A 20 10.73 -8.22 -20.71
CA PRO A 20 10.60 -7.26 -19.63
C PRO A 20 9.23 -7.36 -18.94
N GLN A 21 9.24 -7.35 -17.60
CA GLN A 21 8.04 -7.46 -16.79
C GLN A 21 7.09 -6.26 -16.99
N VAL A 22 5.79 -6.54 -17.08
CA VAL A 22 4.74 -5.51 -17.04
C VAL A 22 4.58 -5.00 -15.61
N ALA A 23 4.85 -3.72 -15.41
CA ALA A 23 4.77 -3.06 -14.11
C ALA A 23 3.35 -2.53 -13.85
N MET A 24 2.65 -3.08 -12.86
CA MET A 24 1.43 -2.48 -12.31
C MET A 24 1.73 -1.88 -10.94
N VAL A 25 1.64 -0.56 -10.85
CA VAL A 25 1.84 0.19 -9.61
C VAL A 25 0.49 0.66 -9.08
N MET A 26 0.24 0.39 -7.80
CA MET A 26 -0.97 0.83 -7.11
C MET A 26 -0.60 1.89 -6.08
N PRO A 27 -1.49 2.86 -5.81
CA PRO A 27 -1.28 3.77 -4.70
C PRO A 27 -1.20 2.98 -3.39
N LEU A 28 -0.26 3.37 -2.53
CA LEU A 28 -0.12 2.77 -1.21
C LEU A 28 -1.25 3.26 -0.31
N LEU A 29 -1.85 2.33 0.44
CA LEU A 29 -2.86 2.68 1.43
C LEU A 29 -2.22 3.46 2.58
N GLU A 30 -2.83 4.60 2.91
CA GLU A 30 -2.48 5.37 4.11
C GLU A 30 -2.88 4.55 5.36
N GLY A 31 -2.06 4.60 6.40
CA GLY A 31 -2.37 3.93 7.66
C GLY A 31 -3.52 4.58 8.41
N LEU A 32 -3.89 4.01 9.56
CA LEU A 32 -4.95 4.55 10.42
C LEU A 32 -4.75 6.02 10.81
N ASP A 33 -3.51 6.50 10.78
CA ASP A 33 -3.14 7.87 11.18
C ASP A 33 -3.25 8.89 10.02
N GLY A 34 -3.53 8.44 8.79
CA GLY A 34 -3.68 9.29 7.59
C GLY A 34 -2.41 9.97 7.06
N VAL A 35 -1.31 9.96 7.81
CA VAL A 35 -0.06 10.63 7.45
C VAL A 35 0.97 9.67 6.86
N GLU A 36 1.09 8.48 7.43
CA GLU A 36 2.12 7.52 7.03
C GLU A 36 1.52 6.29 6.36
N LYS A 37 2.28 5.70 5.44
CA LYS A 37 1.91 4.42 4.79
C LYS A 37 1.58 3.35 5.83
N MET A 38 0.55 2.55 5.55
CA MET A 38 0.18 1.42 6.39
C MET A 38 1.36 0.45 6.51
N SER A 39 1.76 0.12 7.74
CA SER A 39 2.88 -0.79 7.99
C SER A 39 2.71 -1.55 9.30
N LYS A 40 3.04 -2.86 9.27
CA LYS A 40 3.13 -3.70 10.47
C LYS A 40 4.12 -3.16 11.51
N SER A 41 5.21 -2.54 11.06
CA SER A 41 6.22 -1.95 11.96
C SER A 41 5.75 -0.67 12.66
N LYS A 42 4.79 0.04 12.07
CA LYS A 42 4.27 1.31 12.61
C LYS A 42 2.96 1.15 13.38
N LYS A 43 2.48 -0.10 13.52
CA LYS A 43 1.22 -0.45 14.21
C LYS A 43 -0.03 0.26 13.67
N ASN A 44 0.05 0.86 12.49
CA ASN A 44 -1.03 1.61 11.86
C ASN A 44 -1.75 0.81 10.78
N TYR A 45 -1.86 -0.51 10.97
CA TYR A 45 -2.45 -1.47 10.03
C TYR A 45 -3.66 -2.17 10.64
N ILE A 46 -4.55 -2.60 9.75
CA ILE A 46 -5.65 -3.50 10.08
C ILE A 46 -5.19 -4.92 9.73
N GLY A 47 -5.07 -5.78 10.74
CA GLY A 47 -4.67 -7.16 10.51
C GLY A 47 -5.84 -7.96 9.95
N ILE A 48 -5.59 -8.79 8.93
CA ILE A 48 -6.62 -9.68 8.35
C ILE A 48 -6.99 -10.81 9.35
N ASP A 49 -6.06 -11.14 10.25
CA ASP A 49 -6.20 -12.19 11.27
C ASP A 49 -6.69 -11.65 12.63
N GLU A 50 -7.16 -10.40 12.67
CA GLU A 50 -7.69 -9.78 13.90
C GLU A 50 -9.16 -10.13 14.13
N SER A 51 -9.62 -10.03 15.37
CA SER A 51 -11.03 -10.29 15.67
C SER A 51 -11.94 -9.31 14.93
N PRO A 52 -13.14 -9.71 14.48
CA PRO A 52 -14.03 -8.84 13.71
C PRO A 52 -14.35 -7.50 14.40
N ASN A 53 -14.44 -7.51 15.73
CA ASN A 53 -14.68 -6.30 16.52
C ASN A 53 -13.47 -5.34 16.50
N GLU A 54 -12.25 -5.87 16.58
CA GLU A 54 -11.03 -5.05 16.52
C GLU A 54 -10.82 -4.50 15.11
N MET A 55 -11.09 -5.28 14.07
CA MET A 55 -11.05 -4.81 12.68
C MET A 55 -12.03 -3.66 12.47
N TYR A 56 -13.27 -3.81 12.95
CA TYR A 56 -14.30 -2.77 12.82
C TYR A 56 -13.95 -1.51 13.62
N GLY A 57 -13.47 -1.67 14.86
CA GLY A 57 -13.03 -0.54 15.68
C GLY A 57 -11.90 0.26 15.04
N LYS A 58 -10.91 -0.43 14.46
CA LYS A 58 -9.81 0.21 13.73
C LYS A 58 -10.28 0.88 12.44
N ALA A 59 -11.17 0.24 11.67
CA ALA A 59 -11.73 0.84 10.46
C ALA A 59 -12.52 2.14 10.77
N MET A 60 -13.25 2.17 11.88
CA MET A 60 -13.97 3.36 12.34
C MET A 60 -13.07 4.45 12.94
N SER A 61 -11.82 4.11 13.26
CA SER A 61 -10.83 5.07 13.78
C SER A 61 -10.10 5.83 12.67
N ILE A 62 -10.39 5.53 11.40
CA ILE A 62 -9.75 6.18 10.24
C ILE A 62 -10.27 7.63 10.11
N PRO A 63 -9.38 8.65 10.06
CA PRO A 63 -9.75 10.04 9.86
C PRO A 63 -10.54 10.28 8.56
N ASP A 64 -11.54 11.16 8.63
CA ASP A 64 -12.40 11.49 7.48
C ASP A 64 -11.63 12.12 6.30
N GLU A 65 -10.51 12.80 6.56
CA GLU A 65 -9.61 13.32 5.51
C GLU A 65 -9.07 12.20 4.60
N THR A 66 -8.76 11.03 5.16
CA THR A 66 -8.27 9.87 4.41
C THR A 66 -9.40 9.16 3.66
N GLN A 67 -10.63 9.18 4.19
CA GLN A 67 -11.79 8.60 3.52
C GLN A 67 -12.13 9.31 2.20
N ASN A 68 -11.94 10.63 2.12
CA ASN A 68 -12.23 11.40 0.91
C ASN A 68 -11.24 11.13 -0.24
N LYS A 69 -9.99 10.76 0.07
CA LYS A 69 -9.00 10.35 -0.94
C LYS A 69 -9.32 8.98 -1.56
N SER A 70 -9.81 8.04 -0.76
CA SER A 70 -10.15 6.69 -1.22
C SER A 70 -11.33 6.68 -2.21
N LYS A 71 -12.27 7.63 -2.08
CA LYS A 71 -13.42 7.81 -2.98
C LYS A 71 -13.11 8.56 -4.29
N SER A 72 -11.90 9.11 -4.44
CA SER A 72 -11.50 9.91 -5.61
C SER A 72 -10.76 9.09 -6.69
N LEU A 73 -10.74 7.76 -6.56
CA LEU A 73 -10.19 6.83 -7.55
C LEU A 73 -11.29 6.18 -8.38
#